data_AF-A0A845RK96-F1
#
_entry.id   AF-A0A845RK96-F1
#
_cell.length_a   1.000
_cell.length_b   1.000
_cell.length_c   1.000
_cell.angle_alpha   90.00
_cell.angle_beta   90.00
_cell.angle_gamma   90.00
#
_symmetry.space_group_name_H-M   'P 1'
#
loop_
_entity.id
_entity.type
_entity.pdbx_description
1 polymer ?
#
loop_
_entity_poly.entity_id
_entity_poly.type
_entity_poly.pdbx_seq_one_letter_code
_entity_poly.pdbx_strand_id
1 'polypeptide(L)'
;MDYKHCCVIDAQNRYKTLVLVVNEPDETGELQEIVQYYTLSEGKRLIDAAPPVMRPHAGADGFIKPAWNSPAWIESATSEEIEAWEAEHPAPPPAPPSEGERIASLETQMTDAQMALVEAYEAADEQATTIMLAQAEAYETADRQNTDALLALAEVYETMLALQARMEALEGGEKANG
;
A
#
# COMPACT_ATOMS: atom_id res chain seq x y z
N MET A 1 -24.87 -50.06 18.65
CA MET A 1 -25.37 -48.87 19.36
C MET A 1 -25.77 -47.89 18.29
N ASP A 2 -27.06 -47.83 18.03
CA ASP A 2 -27.60 -46.92 17.02
C ASP A 2 -27.80 -45.56 17.70
N TYR A 3 -27.13 -44.55 17.17
CA TYR A 3 -27.26 -43.18 17.63
C TYR A 3 -27.44 -42.25 16.44
N LYS A 4 -28.17 -41.16 16.65
CA LYS A 4 -28.38 -40.10 15.66
C LYS A 4 -28.23 -38.74 16.31
N HIS A 5 -27.84 -37.75 15.51
CA HIS A 5 -27.80 -36.37 15.94
C HIS A 5 -29.08 -35.68 15.48
N CYS A 6 -29.82 -35.10 16.43
CA CYS A 6 -31.05 -34.38 16.12
C CYS A 6 -30.93 -32.91 16.52
N CYS A 7 -31.55 -32.04 15.74
CA CYS A 7 -31.66 -30.64 16.10
C CYS A 7 -32.88 -30.44 17.01
N VAL A 8 -32.68 -29.69 18.10
CA VAL A 8 -33.77 -29.23 18.96
C VAL A 8 -34.29 -27.91 18.42
N ILE A 9 -35.60 -27.85 18.17
CA ILE A 9 -36.31 -26.63 17.82
C ILE A 9 -37.37 -26.29 18.87
N ASP A 10 -37.62 -25.00 19.09
CA ASP A 10 -38.70 -24.53 19.97
C ASP A 10 -40.07 -24.50 19.26
N ALA A 11 -41.10 -24.04 19.99
CA ALA A 11 -42.46 -23.93 19.50
C ALA A 11 -42.61 -22.93 18.33
N GLN A 12 -41.64 -22.04 18.12
CA GLN A 12 -41.56 -21.15 16.96
C GLN A 12 -40.66 -21.71 15.85
N ASN A 13 -40.32 -23.00 15.91
CA ASN A 13 -39.39 -23.69 15.00
C ASN A 13 -37.96 -23.17 15.03
N ARG A 14 -37.56 -22.35 16.01
CA ARG A 14 -36.19 -21.81 16.06
C ARG A 14 -35.22 -22.84 16.61
N TYR A 15 -34.07 -22.96 15.96
CA TYR A 15 -32.98 -23.80 16.40
C TYR A 15 -32.51 -23.43 17.80
N LYS A 16 -32.24 -24.44 18.63
CA LYS A 16 -31.70 -24.27 19.99
C LYS A 16 -30.34 -24.92 20.16
N THR A 17 -30.23 -26.17 19.75
CA THR A 17 -28.99 -26.95 19.92
C THR A 17 -29.04 -28.24 19.10
N LEU A 18 -27.88 -28.85 18.90
CA LEU A 18 -27.75 -30.23 18.46
C LEU A 18 -27.71 -31.13 19.70
N VAL A 19 -28.38 -32.29 19.65
CA VAL A 19 -28.34 -33.30 20.71
C VAL A 19 -28.07 -34.68 20.12
N LEU A 20 -27.49 -35.54 20.94
CA LEU A 20 -27.29 -36.96 20.64
C LEU A 20 -28.49 -37.75 21.15
N VAL A 21 -29.09 -38.55 20.27
CA VAL A 21 -30.17 -39.49 20.62
C VAL A 21 -29.61 -40.90 20.45
N VAL A 22 -29.66 -41.69 21.51
CA VAL A 22 -29.18 -43.08 21.53
C VAL A 22 -30.36 -44.02 21.71
N ASN A 23 -30.39 -45.10 20.95
CA ASN A 23 -31.37 -46.17 21.13
C ASN A 23 -30.85 -47.15 22.19
N GLU A 24 -31.48 -47.16 23.36
CA GLU A 24 -31.16 -48.09 24.44
C GLU A 24 -32.36 -48.99 24.74
N PRO A 25 -32.16 -50.30 25.00
CA PRO A 25 -33.24 -51.21 25.35
C PRO A 25 -33.77 -50.87 26.75
N ASP A 26 -35.09 -50.79 26.88
CA ASP A 26 -35.76 -50.61 28.17
C ASP A 26 -35.80 -51.93 28.98
N GLU A 27 -36.44 -51.88 30.16
CA GLU A 27 -36.60 -53.04 31.04
C GLU A 27 -37.35 -54.22 30.38
N THR A 28 -38.08 -53.96 29.29
CA THR A 28 -38.80 -54.96 28.48
C THR A 28 -38.03 -55.41 27.23
N GLY A 29 -36.87 -54.81 26.95
CA GLY A 29 -36.03 -55.09 25.78
C GLY A 29 -36.42 -54.32 24.52
N GLU A 30 -37.37 -53.38 24.60
CA GLU A 30 -37.77 -52.50 23.50
C GLU A 30 -36.81 -51.31 23.42
N LEU A 31 -36.39 -50.94 22.20
CA LEU A 31 -35.47 -49.81 22.01
C LEU A 31 -36.20 -48.48 22.22
N GLN A 32 -35.77 -47.70 23.21
CA GLN A 32 -36.23 -46.34 23.46
C GLN A 32 -35.18 -45.31 23.03
N GLU A 33 -35.64 -44.23 22.41
CA GLU A 33 -34.82 -43.07 22.06
C GLU A 33 -34.55 -42.23 23.32
N ILE A 34 -33.32 -42.29 23.82
CA ILE A 34 -32.87 -41.51 24.97
C ILE A 34 -32.06 -40.31 24.48
N VAL A 35 -32.49 -39.11 24.84
CA VAL A 35 -31.74 -37.87 24.57
C VAL A 35 -30.64 -37.73 25.61
N GLN A 36 -29.38 -37.77 25.16
CA GLN A 36 -28.23 -37.67 26.04
C GLN A 36 -27.96 -36.22 26.44
N TYR A 37 -27.67 -36.01 27.74
CA TYR A 37 -27.25 -34.74 28.33
C TYR A 37 -28.17 -33.52 28.06
N TYR A 38 -29.43 -33.74 27.69
CA TYR A 38 -30.39 -32.67 27.40
C TYR A 38 -31.80 -33.06 27.83
N THR A 39 -32.46 -32.16 28.58
CA THR A 39 -33.87 -32.33 28.96
C THR A 39 -34.76 -31.55 28.00
N LEU A 40 -35.59 -32.28 27.23
CA LEU A 40 -36.56 -31.69 26.31
C LEU A 40 -37.67 -30.99 27.11
N SER A 41 -37.67 -29.65 27.11
CA SER A 41 -38.69 -28.84 27.77
C SER A 41 -40.00 -28.82 26.99
N GLU A 42 -41.11 -28.43 27.63
CA GLU A 42 -42.41 -28.28 26.97
C GLU A 42 -42.32 -27.33 25.76
N GLY A 43 -42.94 -27.72 24.65
CA GLY A 43 -42.93 -26.97 23.39
C GLY A 43 -41.66 -27.13 22.54
N LYS A 44 -40.63 -27.86 23.01
CA LYS A 44 -39.48 -28.23 22.17
C LYS A 44 -39.71 -29.58 21.49
N ARG A 45 -39.15 -29.75 20.30
CA ARG A 45 -39.18 -31.02 19.56
C ARG A 45 -37.86 -31.30 18.87
N LEU A 46 -37.63 -32.58 18.58
CA LEU A 46 -36.49 -33.06 17.83
C LEU A 46 -36.83 -33.15 16.35
N ILE A 47 -35.90 -32.73 15.51
CA ILE A 47 -35.94 -32.97 14.07
C ILE A 47 -34.66 -33.67 13.63
N ASP A 48 -34.81 -34.61 12.72
CA ASP A 48 -33.71 -35.28 12.05
C ASP A 48 -33.27 -34.44 10.84
N ALA A 49 -32.44 -33.44 11.12
CA ALA A 49 -31.91 -32.51 10.14
C ALA A 49 -30.49 -32.11 10.55
N ALA A 50 -29.64 -31.82 9.57
CA ALA A 50 -28.32 -31.24 9.81
C ALA A 50 -28.45 -29.88 10.53
N PRO A 51 -27.55 -29.53 11.45
CA PRO A 51 -27.59 -28.24 12.14
C PRO A 51 -27.42 -27.07 11.16
N PRO A 52 -28.05 -25.91 11.43
CA PRO A 52 -27.89 -24.73 10.60
C PRO A 52 -26.47 -24.17 10.71
N VAL A 53 -25.97 -23.59 9.62
CA VAL A 53 -24.71 -22.83 9.64
C VAL A 53 -24.97 -21.47 10.27
N MET A 54 -24.40 -21.23 11.45
CA MET A 54 -24.52 -19.95 12.14
C MET A 54 -23.60 -18.91 11.50
N ARG A 55 -24.08 -17.66 11.41
CA ARG A 55 -23.27 -16.55 10.89
C ARG A 55 -22.14 -16.20 11.89
N PRO A 56 -20.87 -16.18 11.46
CA PRO A 56 -19.75 -15.89 12.37
C PRO A 56 -19.52 -14.39 12.62
N HIS A 57 -19.77 -13.54 11.62
CA HIS A 57 -19.65 -12.08 11.70
C HIS A 57 -20.48 -11.40 10.60
N ALA A 58 -20.57 -10.07 10.65
CA ALA A 58 -21.23 -9.26 9.64
C ALA A 58 -20.70 -9.54 8.24
N GLY A 59 -21.60 -9.63 7.26
CA GLY A 59 -21.27 -9.91 5.87
C GLY A 59 -20.84 -11.34 5.54
N ALA A 60 -20.77 -12.25 6.51
CA ALA A 60 -20.55 -13.68 6.26
C ALA A 60 -21.85 -14.44 5.96
N ASP A 61 -21.72 -15.56 5.26
CA ASP A 61 -22.82 -16.50 5.05
C ASP A 61 -23.25 -17.16 6.37
N GLY A 62 -24.55 -17.49 6.47
CA GLY A 62 -25.14 -18.19 7.61
C GLY A 62 -26.32 -17.46 8.24
N PHE A 63 -26.93 -18.12 9.23
CA PHE A 63 -28.12 -17.66 9.95
C PHE A 63 -27.75 -17.02 11.30
N ILE A 64 -28.47 -15.98 11.66
CA ILE A 64 -28.44 -15.37 13.00
C ILE A 64 -29.50 -16.03 13.89
N LYS A 65 -30.73 -16.21 13.37
CA LYS A 65 -31.82 -16.92 14.04
C LYS A 65 -32.45 -17.95 13.10
N PRO A 66 -31.82 -19.13 12.93
CA PRO A 66 -32.35 -20.15 12.04
C PRO A 66 -33.67 -20.72 12.57
N ALA A 67 -34.68 -20.79 11.69
CA ALA A 67 -35.96 -21.43 11.92
C ALA A 67 -36.19 -22.57 10.92
N TRP A 68 -36.75 -23.67 11.41
CA TRP A 68 -37.05 -24.84 10.58
C TRP A 68 -38.35 -24.62 9.80
N ASN A 69 -38.25 -24.64 8.47
CA ASN A 69 -39.38 -24.55 7.55
C ASN A 69 -39.37 -25.72 6.56
N SER A 70 -39.16 -26.94 7.08
CA SER A 70 -39.19 -28.26 6.42
C SER A 70 -39.26 -28.24 4.87
N PRO A 71 -38.20 -28.68 4.15
CA PRO A 71 -37.06 -29.46 4.62
C PRO A 71 -35.78 -28.63 4.89
N ALA A 72 -35.90 -27.30 5.04
CA ALA A 72 -34.75 -26.41 5.13
C ALA A 72 -34.82 -25.42 6.29
N TRP A 73 -33.65 -24.89 6.66
CA TRP A 73 -33.50 -23.75 7.56
C TRP A 73 -33.75 -22.44 6.82
N ILE A 74 -34.43 -21.51 7.48
CA ILE A 74 -34.63 -20.13 7.00
C ILE A 74 -34.18 -19.14 8.07
N GLU A 75 -33.81 -17.93 7.66
CA GLU A 75 -33.57 -16.84 8.59
C GLU A 75 -34.90 -16.34 9.16
N SER A 76 -34.99 -16.23 10.48
CA SER A 76 -36.16 -15.68 11.17
C SER A 76 -35.90 -14.32 11.82
N ALA A 77 -34.64 -13.86 11.85
CA ALA A 77 -34.30 -12.52 12.31
C ALA A 77 -34.91 -11.46 11.38
N THR A 78 -35.45 -10.40 11.98
CA THR A 78 -35.90 -9.22 11.23
C THR A 78 -34.68 -8.41 10.75
N SER A 79 -34.87 -7.53 9.77
CA SER A 79 -33.78 -6.66 9.31
C SER A 79 -33.15 -5.85 10.46
N GLU A 80 -33.98 -5.34 11.38
CA GLU A 80 -33.50 -4.60 12.56
C GLU A 80 -32.65 -5.48 13.49
N GLU A 81 -33.03 -6.73 13.68
CA GLU A 81 -32.24 -7.67 14.49
C GLU A 81 -30.94 -8.08 13.80
N ILE A 82 -30.94 -8.17 12.47
CA ILE A 82 -29.73 -8.42 11.67
C ILE A 82 -28.77 -7.23 11.80
N GLU A 83 -29.26 -6.00 11.61
CA GLU A 83 -28.44 -4.79 11.73
C GLU A 83 -27.83 -4.64 13.13
N ALA A 84 -28.63 -4.87 14.18
CA ALA A 84 -28.14 -4.84 15.55
C ALA A 84 -27.07 -5.92 15.80
N TRP A 85 -27.29 -7.14 15.31
CA TRP A 85 -26.31 -8.22 15.45
C TRP A 85 -25.02 -7.92 14.69
N GLU A 86 -25.10 -7.37 13.47
CA GLU A 86 -23.93 -7.01 12.66
C GLU A 86 -23.11 -5.87 13.28
N ALA A 87 -23.76 -4.93 13.96
CA ALA A 87 -23.08 -3.90 14.74
C ALA A 87 -22.31 -4.48 15.93
N GLU A 88 -22.84 -5.53 16.58
CA GLU A 88 -22.19 -6.23 17.69
C GLU A 88 -21.11 -7.24 17.23
N HIS A 89 -21.23 -7.75 16.00
CA HIS A 89 -20.35 -8.77 15.43
C HIS A 89 -19.73 -8.27 14.11
N PRO A 90 -18.87 -7.23 14.16
CA PRO A 90 -18.29 -6.66 12.95
C PRO A 90 -17.42 -7.66 12.21
N ALA A 91 -17.26 -7.45 10.90
CA ALA A 91 -16.33 -8.24 10.10
C ALA A 91 -14.90 -8.15 10.69
N PRO A 92 -14.13 -9.25 10.69
CA PRO A 92 -12.74 -9.21 11.13
C PRO A 92 -11.96 -8.23 10.24
N PRO A 93 -10.93 -7.57 10.80
CA PRO A 93 -10.06 -6.73 9.99
C PRO A 93 -9.47 -7.56 8.84
N PRO A 94 -9.20 -6.93 7.69
CA PRO A 94 -8.55 -7.62 6.58
C PRO A 94 -7.24 -8.25 7.09
N ALA A 95 -6.97 -9.47 6.63
CA ALA A 95 -5.73 -10.12 6.96
C ALA A 95 -4.55 -9.22 6.53
N PRO A 96 -3.49 -9.11 7.35
CA PRO A 96 -2.30 -8.39 6.93
C PRO A 96 -1.75 -9.04 5.65
N PRO A 97 -1.06 -8.26 4.79
CA PRO A 97 -0.45 -8.80 3.59
C PRO A 97 0.46 -9.97 3.95
N SER A 98 0.37 -11.02 3.16
CA SER A 98 1.20 -12.21 3.28
C SER A 98 2.68 -11.86 3.18
N GLU A 99 3.53 -12.74 3.70
CA GLU A 99 4.99 -12.57 3.58
C GLU A 99 5.43 -12.47 2.11
N GLY A 100 4.80 -13.26 1.22
CA GLY A 100 5.06 -13.21 -0.22
C GLY A 100 4.72 -11.86 -0.85
N GLU A 101 3.57 -11.26 -0.50
CA GLU A 101 3.21 -9.92 -0.98
C GLU A 101 4.17 -8.84 -0.47
N ARG A 102 4.62 -8.95 0.77
CA ARG A 102 5.60 -8.02 1.34
C ARG A 102 6.96 -8.15 0.67
N ILE A 103 7.42 -9.37 0.41
CA ILE A 103 8.69 -9.63 -0.31
C ILE A 103 8.61 -9.07 -1.72
N ALA A 104 7.54 -9.37 -2.46
CA ALA A 104 7.36 -8.84 -3.82
C ALA A 104 7.37 -7.30 -3.85
N SER A 105 6.69 -6.65 -2.89
CA SER A 105 6.71 -5.19 -2.78
C SER A 105 8.11 -4.64 -2.46
N LEU A 106 8.87 -5.32 -1.60
CA LEU A 106 10.24 -4.94 -1.26
C LEU A 106 11.19 -5.11 -2.46
N GLU A 107 11.05 -6.20 -3.22
CA GLU A 107 11.84 -6.47 -4.43
C GLU A 107 11.60 -5.41 -5.51
N THR A 108 10.35 -4.99 -5.72
CA THR A 108 10.02 -3.87 -6.61
C THR A 108 10.68 -2.57 -6.11
N GLN A 109 10.51 -2.22 -4.84
CA GLN A 109 11.11 -1.01 -4.27
C GLN A 109 12.64 -1.01 -4.37
N MET A 110 13.28 -2.15 -4.12
CA MET A 110 14.72 -2.30 -4.27
C MET A 110 15.16 -2.10 -5.72
N THR A 111 14.41 -2.66 -6.67
CA THR A 111 14.70 -2.54 -8.11
C THR A 111 14.56 -1.08 -8.56
N ASP A 112 13.47 -0.41 -8.17
CA ASP A 112 13.24 1.00 -8.49
C ASP A 112 14.32 1.89 -7.87
N ALA A 113 14.71 1.63 -6.63
CA ALA A 113 15.78 2.36 -5.96
C ALA A 113 17.14 2.15 -6.64
N GLN A 114 17.45 0.93 -7.08
CA GLN A 114 18.68 0.64 -7.82
C GLN A 114 18.71 1.35 -9.18
N MET A 115 17.58 1.37 -9.89
CA MET A 115 17.44 2.09 -11.16
C MET A 115 17.60 3.59 -10.98
N ALA A 116 16.93 4.19 -9.99
CA ALA A 116 17.06 5.61 -9.69
C ALA A 116 18.50 6.00 -9.29
N LEU A 117 19.21 5.12 -8.56
CA LEU A 117 20.62 5.33 -8.26
C LEU A 117 21.47 5.33 -9.53
N VAL A 118 21.27 4.38 -10.44
CA VAL A 118 22.02 4.33 -11.72
C VAL A 118 21.79 5.60 -12.53
N GLU A 119 20.53 6.02 -12.70
CA GLU A 119 20.19 7.26 -13.43
C GLU A 119 20.84 8.49 -12.80
N ALA A 120 20.86 8.58 -11.46
CA ALA A 120 21.51 9.68 -10.76
C ALA A 120 23.03 9.68 -10.96
N TYR A 121 23.66 8.51 -10.99
CA TYR A 121 25.09 8.38 -11.27
C TYR A 121 25.44 8.82 -12.69
N GLU A 122 24.67 8.38 -13.69
CA GLU A 122 24.87 8.77 -15.09
C GLU A 122 24.68 10.28 -15.27
N ALA A 123 23.61 10.86 -14.70
CA ALA A 123 23.38 12.30 -14.75
C ALA A 123 24.49 13.11 -14.08
N ALA A 124 25.04 12.62 -12.97
CA ALA A 124 26.14 13.28 -12.28
C ALA A 124 27.45 13.25 -13.10
N ASP A 125 27.73 12.15 -13.79
CA ASP A 125 28.91 12.02 -14.65
C ASP A 125 28.82 12.92 -15.90
N GLU A 126 27.65 12.97 -16.53
CA GLU A 126 27.37 13.89 -17.63
C GLU A 126 27.50 15.36 -17.19
N GLN A 127 26.97 15.69 -16.01
CA GLN A 127 27.09 17.02 -15.44
C GLN A 127 28.54 17.38 -15.15
N ALA A 128 29.33 16.47 -14.56
CA ALA A 128 30.74 16.69 -14.29
C ALA A 128 31.53 16.96 -15.58
N THR A 129 31.25 16.17 -16.64
CA THR A 129 31.87 16.38 -17.96
C THR A 129 31.50 17.73 -18.55
N THR A 130 30.23 18.12 -18.45
CA THR A 130 29.73 19.42 -18.93
C THR A 130 30.42 20.58 -18.22
N ILE A 131 30.56 20.50 -16.89
CA ILE A 131 31.24 21.52 -16.09
C ILE A 131 32.72 21.62 -16.48
N MET A 132 33.40 20.48 -16.65
CA MET A 132 34.80 20.45 -17.04
C MET A 132 35.03 21.13 -18.41
N LEU A 133 34.18 20.84 -19.40
CA LEU A 133 34.26 21.46 -20.73
C LEU A 133 34.00 22.96 -20.67
N ALA A 134 32.93 23.38 -19.98
CA ALA A 134 32.62 24.80 -19.81
C ALA A 134 33.78 25.55 -19.11
N GLN A 135 34.45 24.92 -18.15
CA GLN A 135 35.59 25.52 -17.47
C GLN A 135 36.83 25.62 -18.38
N ALA A 136 37.07 24.64 -19.25
CA ALA A 136 38.14 24.70 -20.25
C ALA A 136 37.89 25.83 -21.26
N GLU A 137 36.67 25.94 -21.81
CA GLU A 137 36.28 27.00 -22.74
C GLU A 137 36.39 28.40 -22.12
N ALA A 138 35.99 28.54 -20.84
CA ALA A 138 36.13 29.79 -20.10
C ALA A 138 37.60 30.20 -19.93
N TYR A 139 38.48 29.24 -19.62
CA TYR A 139 39.91 29.50 -19.49
C TYR A 139 40.54 29.95 -20.82
N GLU A 140 40.27 29.23 -21.91
CA GLU A 140 40.77 29.59 -23.25
C GLU A 140 40.27 30.98 -23.70
N THR A 141 39.01 31.30 -23.39
CA THR A 141 38.43 32.61 -23.71
C THR A 141 39.11 33.73 -22.92
N ALA A 142 39.33 33.52 -21.62
CA ALA A 142 40.01 34.51 -20.77
C ALA A 142 41.46 34.73 -21.22
N ASP A 143 42.19 33.67 -21.59
CA ASP A 143 43.55 33.77 -22.09
C ASP A 143 43.64 34.58 -23.39
N ARG A 144 42.70 34.34 -24.32
CA ARG A 144 42.57 35.13 -25.55
C ARG A 144 42.30 36.60 -25.25
N GLN A 145 41.34 36.89 -24.36
CA GLN A 145 41.01 38.27 -23.97
C GLN A 145 42.20 38.99 -23.31
N ASN A 146 42.96 38.28 -22.46
CA ASN A 146 44.17 38.84 -21.85
C ASN A 146 45.23 39.17 -22.92
N THR A 147 45.41 38.26 -23.89
CA THR A 147 46.34 38.48 -25.02
C THR A 147 45.93 39.68 -25.85
N ASP A 148 44.64 39.79 -26.20
CA ASP A 148 44.08 40.91 -26.96
C ASP A 148 44.23 42.24 -26.20
N ALA A 149 44.00 42.23 -24.87
CA ALA A 149 44.18 43.41 -24.02
C ALA A 149 45.63 43.89 -23.96
N LEU A 150 46.60 42.95 -23.90
CA LEU A 150 48.03 43.28 -23.92
C LEU A 150 48.45 43.88 -25.26
N LEU A 151 47.94 43.35 -26.38
CA LEU A 151 48.20 43.91 -27.71
C LEU A 151 47.62 45.31 -27.85
N ALA A 152 46.36 45.53 -27.44
CA ALA A 152 45.74 46.84 -27.45
C ALA A 152 46.51 47.85 -26.57
N LEU A 153 47.03 47.42 -25.42
CA LEU A 153 47.84 48.27 -24.55
C LEU A 153 49.17 48.65 -25.22
N ALA A 154 49.82 47.72 -25.90
CA ALA A 154 51.04 47.99 -26.67
C ALA A 154 50.80 49.03 -27.76
N GLU A 155 49.71 48.91 -28.52
CA GLU A 155 49.32 49.89 -29.55
C GLU A 155 49.10 51.29 -28.95
N VAL A 156 48.45 51.38 -27.78
CA VAL A 156 48.26 52.65 -27.07
C VAL A 156 49.59 53.25 -26.62
N TYR A 157 50.54 52.45 -26.13
CA TYR A 157 51.87 52.94 -25.77
C TYR A 157 52.64 53.46 -26.99
N GLU A 158 52.61 52.73 -28.12
CA GLU A 158 53.26 53.18 -29.36
C GLU A 158 52.68 54.50 -29.86
N THR A 159 51.35 54.65 -29.86
CA THR A 159 50.70 55.91 -30.26
C THR A 159 51.04 57.07 -29.32
N MET A 160 51.17 56.83 -28.01
CA MET A 160 51.57 57.84 -27.04
C MET A 160 53.02 58.31 -27.26
N LEU A 161 53.95 57.38 -27.51
CA LEU A 161 55.34 57.71 -27.85
C LEU A 161 55.42 58.54 -29.15
N ALA A 162 54.66 58.14 -30.17
CA ALA A 162 54.58 58.89 -31.43
C ALA A 162 54.01 60.30 -31.22
N LEU A 163 52.99 60.46 -30.35
CA LEU A 163 52.43 61.76 -30.01
C LEU A 163 53.42 62.63 -29.25
N GLN A 164 54.15 62.07 -28.28
CA GLN A 164 55.19 62.78 -27.53
C GLN A 164 56.28 63.31 -28.47
N ALA A 165 56.78 62.47 -29.37
CA ALA A 165 57.77 62.88 -30.36
C ALA A 165 57.27 64.04 -31.25
N ARG A 166 55.97 64.03 -31.62
CA ARG A 166 55.36 65.14 -32.36
C ARG A 166 55.21 66.41 -31.52
N MET A 167 54.88 66.32 -30.24
CA MET A 167 54.79 67.48 -29.34
C MET A 167 56.16 68.12 -29.13
N GLU A 168 57.21 67.31 -28.86
CA GLU A 168 58.59 67.80 -28.73
C GLU A 168 59.07 68.52 -29.99
N ALA A 169 58.73 67.99 -31.18
CA ALA A 169 59.04 68.64 -32.46
C ALA A 169 58.32 70.00 -32.63
N LEU A 170 57.09 70.14 -32.12
CA LEU A 170 56.33 71.39 -32.18
C LEU A 170 56.85 72.43 -31.16
N GLU A 171 57.14 72.04 -29.92
CA GLU A 171 57.73 72.93 -28.90
C GLU A 171 59.14 73.43 -29.29
N GLY A 172 59.94 72.57 -29.92
CA GLY A 172 61.25 72.95 -30.47
C GLY A 172 61.15 73.95 -31.63
N GLY A 173 60.08 73.86 -32.43
CA GLY A 173 59.80 74.80 -33.52
C GLY A 173 59.29 76.17 -33.04
N GLU A 174 58.57 76.22 -31.91
CA GLU A 174 58.03 77.45 -31.35
C GLU A 174 59.13 78.34 -30.71
N LYS A 175 60.17 77.74 -30.12
CA LYS A 175 61.35 78.47 -29.61
C LYS A 175 62.23 79.11 -30.68
N ALA A 176 62.08 78.72 -31.96
CA ALA A 176 62.86 79.27 -33.06
C ALA A 176 62.23 80.51 -33.72
N ASN A 177 60.98 80.86 -33.37
CA ASN A 177 60.21 81.93 -34.00
C ASN A 177 59.72 83.02 -33.01
N GLY A 178 60.32 83.12 -31.83
CA GLY A 178 60.10 84.20 -30.85
C GLY A 178 61.17 85.29 -30.88
#